data_AF-K7KER2-F1
#
_entry.id   AF-K7KER2-F1
#
_cell.length_a   1.000
_cell.length_b   1.000
_cell.length_c   1.000
_cell.angle_alpha   90.00
_cell.angle_beta   90.00
_cell.angle_gamma   90.00
#
_symmetry.space_group_name_H-M   'P 1'
#
loop_
_entity.id
_entity.type
_entity.pdbx_description
1 polymer ?
#
loop_
_entity_poly.entity_id
_entity_poly.type
_entity_poly.pdbx_seq_one_letter_code
_entity_poly.pdbx_strand_id
1 'polypeptide(L)'
;MGSEPELKLPTIDFSIEDLEFNVAKWELVKSQVHKALVEYGCFEALFDKVPLDLRKAIFLQVEEMFDLPLQTKQRVVSSRPYHGYVGPLQLYENMVIDDEKYMDEHMNSTNYLARLIKCQGPQTNEAKVGIGEHTDKNILTTLCQNQIDGLEVQIKSGEWIKCKPQHQIAWTNGRVHTPNHRVMMSGNETRFTIGLFTVPKPGFIIKAPEELVTEEHPLLFKPFVQSEFMKFLHSSESTKNALKVYC
;
A
#
# COMPACT_ATOMS: atom_id res chain seq x y z
N MET A 1 15.47 30.77 16.90
CA MET A 1 15.76 29.62 16.01
C MET A 1 14.41 29.12 15.56
N GLY A 2 14.01 29.40 14.31
CA GLY A 2 12.77 28.84 13.78
C GLY A 2 12.98 27.34 13.61
N SER A 3 12.15 26.52 14.24
CA SER A 3 12.09 25.10 13.90
C SER A 3 11.78 25.00 12.41
N GLU A 4 12.63 24.33 11.64
CA GLU A 4 12.30 23.99 10.26
C GLU A 4 10.93 23.28 10.24
N PRO A 5 10.05 23.61 9.29
CA PRO A 5 8.76 22.97 9.21
C PRO A 5 8.94 21.46 9.04
N GLU A 6 8.27 20.69 9.90
CA GLU A 6 8.29 19.23 9.82
C GLU A 6 7.76 18.80 8.44
N LEU A 7 8.61 18.08 7.70
CA LEU A 7 8.25 17.51 6.40
C LEU A 7 7.06 16.55 6.60
N LYS A 8 5.91 16.91 6.02
CA LYS A 8 4.68 16.12 6.12
C LYS A 8 4.08 15.86 4.75
N LEU A 9 3.52 14.68 4.57
CA LEU A 9 2.75 14.36 3.36
C LEU A 9 1.47 15.21 3.27
N PRO A 10 0.97 15.49 2.05
CA PRO A 10 -0.34 16.09 1.86
C PRO A 10 -1.43 15.22 2.50
N THR A 11 -2.27 15.83 3.33
CA THR A 11 -3.52 15.22 3.81
C THR A 11 -4.66 15.74 2.93
N ILE A 12 -5.41 14.83 2.32
CA ILE A 12 -6.51 15.13 1.40
C ILE A 12 -7.81 14.62 2.00
N ASP A 13 -8.81 15.50 2.10
CA ASP A 13 -10.10 15.17 2.67
C ASP A 13 -11.08 14.65 1.61
N PHE A 14 -11.45 13.37 1.75
CA PHE A 14 -12.43 12.69 0.90
C PHE A 14 -13.85 12.71 1.49
N SER A 15 -14.06 13.46 2.59
CA SER A 15 -15.37 13.63 3.22
C SER A 15 -16.23 14.63 2.42
N ILE A 16 -16.51 14.28 1.16
CA ILE A 16 -17.40 15.02 0.27
C ILE A 16 -18.78 14.37 0.32
N GLU A 17 -19.75 15.08 0.88
CA GLU A 17 -21.16 14.71 0.80
C GLU A 17 -21.71 15.08 -0.57
N ASP A 18 -22.68 14.30 -1.04
CA ASP A 18 -23.42 14.55 -2.28
C ASP A 18 -22.51 15.00 -3.44
N LEU A 19 -21.63 14.10 -3.90
CA LEU A 19 -20.67 14.34 -4.98
C LEU A 19 -21.30 15.00 -6.22
N GLU A 20 -22.57 14.68 -6.51
CA GLU A 20 -23.36 15.27 -7.60
C GLU A 20 -23.54 16.80 -7.46
N PHE A 21 -23.65 17.32 -6.25
CA PHE A 21 -23.80 18.76 -5.97
C PHE A 21 -22.47 19.44 -5.65
N ASN A 22 -21.42 18.68 -5.35
CA ASN A 22 -20.12 19.18 -4.91
C ASN A 22 -19.02 19.02 -5.97
N VAL A 23 -19.38 19.17 -7.26
CA VAL A 23 -18.46 19.01 -8.40
C VAL A 23 -17.18 19.84 -8.25
N ALA A 24 -17.29 21.11 -7.85
CA ALA A 24 -16.11 21.97 -7.66
C ALA A 24 -15.18 21.46 -6.54
N LYS A 25 -15.74 20.96 -5.43
CA LYS A 25 -14.95 20.34 -4.34
C LYS A 25 -14.29 19.05 -4.84
N TRP A 26 -14.99 18.27 -5.66
CA TRP A 26 -14.45 17.04 -6.25
C TRP A 26 -13.32 17.30 -7.24
N GLU A 27 -13.45 18.30 -8.12
CA GLU A 27 -12.37 18.74 -9.00
C GLU A 27 -11.14 19.20 -8.22
N LEU A 28 -11.34 19.91 -7.10
CA LEU A 28 -10.26 20.29 -6.20
C LEU A 28 -9.56 19.07 -5.60
N VAL A 29 -10.31 18.08 -5.09
CA VAL A 29 -9.73 16.84 -4.54
C VAL A 29 -8.95 16.07 -5.60
N LYS A 30 -9.48 15.94 -6.83
CA LYS A 30 -8.75 15.30 -7.94
C LYS A 30 -7.43 16.01 -8.23
N SER A 31 -7.43 17.33 -8.25
CA SER A 31 -6.21 18.14 -8.46
C SER A 31 -5.19 17.93 -7.34
N GLN A 32 -5.65 17.91 -6.08
CA GLN A 32 -4.80 17.62 -4.92
C GLN A 32 -4.18 16.22 -4.99
N VAL A 33 -4.99 15.21 -5.34
CA VAL A 33 -4.54 13.81 -5.51
C VAL A 33 -3.48 13.73 -6.59
N HIS A 34 -3.74 14.31 -7.77
CA HIS A 34 -2.78 14.32 -8.87
C HIS A 34 -1.46 14.97 -8.44
N LYS A 35 -1.51 16.15 -7.83
CA LYS A 35 -0.32 16.85 -7.33
C LYS A 35 0.46 16.00 -6.32
N ALA A 36 -0.23 15.43 -5.34
CA ALA A 36 0.41 14.62 -4.30
C ALA A 36 1.06 13.36 -4.88
N LEU A 37 0.41 12.68 -5.83
CA LEU A 37 0.99 11.52 -6.51
C LEU A 37 2.20 11.91 -7.36
N VAL A 38 2.14 13.02 -8.09
CA VAL A 38 3.28 13.48 -8.90
C VAL A 38 4.47 13.86 -8.01
N GLU A 39 4.25 14.55 -6.89
CA GLU A 39 5.32 15.06 -6.03
C GLU A 39 5.86 14.01 -5.06
N TYR A 40 4.98 13.27 -4.41
CA TYR A 40 5.28 12.36 -3.29
C TYR A 40 5.02 10.89 -3.60
N GLY A 41 4.25 10.59 -4.65
CA GLY A 41 3.81 9.22 -4.97
C GLY A 41 2.70 8.67 -4.08
N CYS A 42 2.28 9.44 -3.06
CA CYS A 42 1.26 9.08 -2.09
C CYS A 42 0.69 10.31 -1.36
N PHE A 43 -0.35 10.10 -0.56
CA PHE A 43 -0.98 11.10 0.32
C PHE A 43 -1.69 10.42 1.49
N GLU A 44 -1.98 11.18 2.54
CA GLU A 44 -2.86 10.74 3.63
C GLU A 44 -4.31 11.04 3.25
N ALA A 45 -5.19 10.04 3.29
CA ALA A 45 -6.62 10.24 3.02
C ALA A 45 -7.37 10.41 4.33
N LEU A 46 -8.03 11.56 4.51
CA LEU A 46 -8.98 11.77 5.59
C LEU A 46 -10.37 11.35 5.11
N PHE A 47 -11.02 10.51 5.90
CA PHE A 47 -12.41 10.14 5.71
C PHE A 47 -13.08 10.00 7.07
N ASP A 48 -13.94 10.95 7.40
CA ASP A 48 -14.53 11.08 8.74
C ASP A 48 -15.75 10.18 8.99
N LYS A 49 -16.25 9.49 7.95
CA LYS A 49 -17.50 8.73 8.01
C LYS A 49 -17.39 7.35 8.63
N VAL A 50 -16.19 6.85 8.94
CA VAL A 50 -16.03 5.57 9.64
C VAL A 50 -15.96 5.81 11.15
N PRO A 51 -16.98 5.37 11.93
CA PRO A 51 -17.00 5.60 13.37
C PRO A 51 -15.78 5.04 14.08
N LEU A 52 -15.30 5.73 15.11
CA LEU A 52 -14.13 5.30 15.87
C LEU A 52 -14.34 3.91 16.51
N ASP A 53 -15.53 3.61 17.00
CA ASP A 53 -15.82 2.33 17.64
C ASP A 53 -15.87 1.18 16.64
N LEU A 54 -16.32 1.42 15.41
CA LEU A 54 -16.22 0.44 14.32
C LEU A 54 -14.75 0.16 13.98
N ARG A 55 -13.90 1.20 13.89
CA ARG A 55 -12.46 1.02 13.68
C ARG A 55 -11.82 0.21 14.80
N LYS A 56 -12.15 0.50 16.06
CA LYS A 56 -11.66 -0.27 17.22
C LYS A 56 -12.09 -1.74 17.13
N ALA A 57 -13.37 -1.99 16.85
CA ALA A 57 -13.90 -3.35 16.73
C ALA A 57 -13.17 -4.15 15.63
N ILE A 58 -12.93 -3.54 14.47
CA ILE A 58 -12.16 -4.15 13.39
C ILE A 58 -10.75 -4.54 13.87
N PHE A 59 -10.03 -3.63 14.55
CA PHE A 59 -8.67 -3.94 14.98
C PHE A 59 -8.59 -4.95 16.13
N LEU A 60 -9.60 -5.01 17.00
CA LEU A 60 -9.72 -6.10 17.99
C LEU A 60 -9.86 -7.46 17.30
N GLN A 61 -10.66 -7.55 16.23
CA GLN A 61 -10.79 -8.79 15.46
C GLN A 61 -9.51 -9.16 14.72
N VAL A 62 -8.76 -8.18 14.21
CA VAL A 62 -7.44 -8.42 13.62
C VAL A 62 -6.45 -8.96 14.66
N GLU A 63 -6.45 -8.40 15.86
CA GLU A 63 -5.63 -8.87 16.98
C GLU A 63 -5.97 -10.32 17.36
N GLU A 64 -7.25 -10.62 17.58
CA GLU A 64 -7.73 -11.98 17.85
C GLU A 64 -7.29 -12.98 16.75
N MET A 65 -7.30 -12.56 15.48
CA MET A 65 -6.84 -13.38 14.38
C MET A 65 -5.34 -13.69 14.45
N PHE A 66 -4.52 -12.74 14.91
CA PHE A 66 -3.08 -12.94 15.09
C PHE A 66 -2.71 -13.71 16.37
N ASP A 67 -3.61 -13.76 17.35
CA ASP A 67 -3.46 -14.55 18.58
C ASP A 67 -3.81 -16.03 18.40
N LEU A 68 -4.39 -16.40 17.24
CA LEU A 68 -4.59 -17.80 16.88
C LEU A 68 -3.27 -18.59 16.92
N PRO A 69 -3.31 -19.89 17.29
CA PRO A 69 -2.12 -20.75 17.28
C PRO A 69 -1.40 -20.70 15.93
N LEU A 70 -0.07 -20.74 15.96
CA LEU A 70 0.76 -20.69 14.75
C LEU A 70 0.32 -21.72 13.70
N GLN A 71 0.01 -22.94 14.13
CA GLN A 71 -0.48 -24.01 13.25
C GLN A 71 -1.81 -23.65 12.56
N THR A 72 -2.67 -22.87 13.22
CA THR A 72 -3.92 -22.37 12.64
C THR A 72 -3.64 -21.31 11.59
N LYS A 73 -2.78 -20.33 11.90
CA LYS A 73 -2.38 -19.28 10.94
C LYS A 73 -1.70 -19.87 9.70
N GLN A 74 -0.83 -20.87 9.88
CA GLN A 74 -0.15 -21.58 8.80
C GLN A 74 -1.07 -22.40 7.88
N ARG A 75 -2.35 -22.60 8.23
CA ARG A 75 -3.34 -23.19 7.30
C ARG A 75 -3.80 -22.21 6.23
N VAL A 76 -3.60 -20.91 6.43
CA VAL A 76 -3.87 -19.88 5.43
C VAL A 76 -2.73 -19.94 4.42
N VAL A 77 -2.89 -20.72 3.36
CA VAL A 77 -1.86 -20.94 2.33
C VAL A 77 -2.33 -20.44 0.96
N SER A 78 -1.38 -20.08 0.11
CA SER A 78 -1.64 -19.75 -1.29
C SER A 78 -0.47 -20.21 -2.14
N SER A 79 -0.75 -20.58 -3.38
CA SER A 79 0.28 -20.83 -4.40
C SER A 79 0.84 -19.53 -5.00
N ARG A 80 0.18 -18.39 -4.75
CA ARG A 80 0.64 -17.07 -5.22
C ARG A 80 1.75 -16.55 -4.29
N PRO A 81 2.88 -16.07 -4.83
CA PRO A 81 3.93 -15.45 -4.02
C PRO A 81 3.38 -14.32 -3.14
N TYR A 82 3.86 -14.23 -1.91
CA TYR A 82 3.46 -13.21 -0.93
C TYR A 82 1.97 -13.24 -0.51
N HIS A 83 1.24 -14.32 -0.79
CA HIS A 83 -0.14 -14.54 -0.33
C HIS A 83 -0.19 -15.60 0.77
N GLY A 84 -1.34 -15.72 1.43
CA GLY A 84 -1.51 -16.59 2.60
C GLY A 84 -0.91 -15.99 3.87
N TYR A 85 -0.51 -16.84 4.81
CA TYR A 85 0.24 -16.46 6.01
C TYR A 85 1.73 -16.43 5.72
N VAL A 86 2.37 -15.32 6.09
CA VAL A 86 3.83 -15.18 6.05
C VAL A 86 4.30 -14.73 7.43
N GLY A 87 5.07 -15.58 8.09
CA GLY A 87 5.62 -15.33 9.42
C GLY A 87 5.68 -16.58 10.31
N PRO A 88 6.02 -16.41 11.59
CA PRO A 88 6.54 -15.18 12.17
C PRO A 88 7.97 -14.91 11.69
N LEU A 89 8.22 -13.69 11.20
CA LEU A 89 9.55 -13.10 11.10
C LEU A 89 9.83 -12.26 12.36
N GLN A 90 11.03 -11.70 12.51
CA GLN A 90 11.51 -11.08 13.76
C GLN A 90 10.48 -10.19 14.47
N LEU A 91 9.88 -9.22 13.76
CA LEU A 91 8.83 -8.34 14.29
C LEU A 91 7.57 -8.39 13.43
N TYR A 92 7.50 -9.29 12.46
CA TYR A 92 6.54 -9.19 11.36
C TYR A 92 5.84 -10.51 11.10
N GLU A 93 4.52 -10.42 10.99
CA GLU A 93 3.72 -11.46 10.36
C GLU A 93 2.56 -10.83 9.60
N ASN A 94 2.08 -11.51 8.55
CA ASN A 94 0.92 -11.06 7.80
C ASN A 94 0.04 -12.24 7.36
N MET A 95 -1.23 -11.96 7.11
CA MET A 95 -2.20 -12.87 6.53
C MET A 95 -2.92 -12.17 5.38
N VAL A 96 -2.98 -12.82 4.22
CA VAL A 96 -3.78 -12.34 3.08
C VAL A 96 -5.08 -13.09 3.02
N ILE A 97 -6.18 -12.34 3.04
CA ILE A 97 -7.49 -12.79 2.66
C ILE A 97 -7.64 -12.45 1.17
N ASP A 98 -7.47 -13.47 0.33
CA ASP A 98 -7.66 -13.42 -1.12
C ASP A 98 -9.07 -13.97 -1.38
N ASP A 99 -9.96 -13.10 -1.84
CA ASP A 99 -11.38 -13.37 -1.89
C ASP A 99 -11.89 -13.30 -3.33
N GLU A 100 -11.42 -14.22 -4.16
CA GLU A 100 -12.03 -14.44 -5.48
C GLU A 100 -13.49 -14.88 -5.32
N LYS A 101 -13.80 -15.67 -4.27
CA LYS A 101 -15.09 -16.34 -4.11
C LYS A 101 -16.25 -15.39 -3.80
N TYR A 102 -16.05 -14.32 -3.02
CA TYR A 102 -17.15 -13.42 -2.63
C TYR A 102 -17.22 -12.14 -3.45
N MET A 103 -16.22 -11.84 -4.31
CA MET A 103 -16.22 -10.64 -5.15
C MET A 103 -16.60 -10.85 -6.61
N ASP A 104 -16.80 -12.10 -7.04
CA ASP A 104 -17.26 -12.45 -8.39
C ASP A 104 -18.57 -11.73 -8.79
N GLU A 105 -19.40 -11.30 -7.83
CA GLU A 105 -20.60 -10.52 -8.13
C GLU A 105 -20.34 -9.09 -8.63
N HIS A 106 -19.17 -8.49 -8.38
CA HIS A 106 -19.03 -7.05 -8.59
C HIS A 106 -17.96 -6.55 -9.56
N MET A 107 -16.89 -7.30 -9.91
CA MET A 107 -15.82 -6.70 -10.72
C MET A 107 -15.12 -7.59 -11.77
N ASN A 108 -15.20 -7.14 -13.02
CA ASN A 108 -14.77 -7.91 -14.19
C ASN A 108 -13.24 -7.96 -14.43
N SER A 109 -12.44 -7.00 -13.95
CA SER A 109 -11.03 -6.86 -14.37
C SER A 109 -9.96 -6.89 -13.26
N THR A 110 -10.29 -6.66 -12.00
CA THR A 110 -9.31 -6.60 -10.89
C THR A 110 -9.73 -7.47 -9.71
N ASN A 111 -8.74 -7.96 -8.97
CA ASN A 111 -8.93 -8.59 -7.68
C ASN A 111 -8.57 -7.60 -6.58
N TYR A 112 -9.26 -7.69 -5.44
CA TYR A 112 -8.87 -6.99 -4.22
C TYR A 112 -8.34 -7.99 -3.20
N LEU A 113 -7.23 -7.62 -2.59
CA LEU A 113 -6.62 -8.39 -1.52
C LEU A 113 -6.72 -7.59 -0.24
N ALA A 114 -7.26 -8.21 0.81
CA ALA A 114 -7.17 -7.66 2.16
C ALA A 114 -5.99 -8.34 2.87
N ARG A 115 -4.93 -7.58 3.14
CA ARG A 115 -3.78 -8.05 3.91
C ARG A 115 -3.86 -7.50 5.33
N LEU A 116 -3.92 -8.40 6.29
CA LEU A 116 -3.77 -8.09 7.70
C LEU A 116 -2.29 -8.20 8.04
N ILE A 117 -1.73 -7.18 8.66
CA ILE A 117 -0.30 -7.05 8.95
C ILE A 117 -0.13 -6.72 10.43
N LYS A 118 0.78 -7.43 11.08
CA LYS A 118 1.20 -7.18 12.46
C LYS A 118 2.69 -6.85 12.48
N CYS A 119 3.02 -5.72 13.08
CA CYS A 119 4.38 -5.32 13.41
C CYS A 119 4.51 -5.15 14.92
N GLN A 120 5.29 -6.03 15.55
CA GLN A 120 5.50 -5.99 17.00
C GLN A 120 6.51 -4.92 17.39
N GLY A 121 6.27 -4.24 18.52
CA GLY A 121 7.24 -3.34 19.13
C GLY A 121 8.49 -4.11 19.60
N PRO A 122 9.71 -3.59 19.37
CA PRO A 122 10.96 -4.30 19.68
C PRO A 122 11.31 -4.35 21.18
N GLN A 123 10.42 -3.87 22.07
CA GLN A 123 10.64 -3.74 23.52
C GLN A 123 11.79 -2.80 23.89
N THR A 124 12.07 -1.83 23.03
CA THR A 124 13.10 -0.80 23.23
C THR A 124 12.67 0.49 22.55
N ASN A 125 13.13 1.63 23.06
CA ASN A 125 12.90 2.93 22.43
C ASN A 125 13.70 3.11 21.12
N GLU A 126 14.67 2.24 20.86
CA GLU A 126 15.40 2.20 19.59
C GLU A 126 14.45 1.76 18.46
N ALA A 127 14.39 2.57 17.39
CA ALA A 127 13.60 2.24 16.22
C ALA A 127 14.22 1.06 15.46
N LYS A 128 13.48 -0.04 15.31
CA LYS A 128 13.87 -1.23 14.55
C LYS A 128 12.97 -1.43 13.35
N VAL A 129 13.50 -2.09 12.33
CA VAL A 129 12.77 -2.39 11.11
C VAL A 129 11.69 -3.43 11.41
N GLY A 130 10.43 -3.03 11.33
CA GLY A 130 9.28 -3.93 11.33
C GLY A 130 9.04 -4.52 9.94
N ILE A 131 9.00 -3.66 8.93
CA ILE A 131 8.92 -4.06 7.51
C ILE A 131 10.05 -3.35 6.77
N GLY A 132 10.84 -4.13 6.04
CA GLY A 132 11.93 -3.63 5.23
C GLY A 132 11.49 -2.62 4.17
N GLU A 133 12.44 -1.83 3.69
CA GLU A 133 12.24 -0.93 2.57
C GLU A 133 11.79 -1.69 1.32
N HIS A 134 10.67 -1.27 0.74
CA HIS A 134 10.16 -1.82 -0.51
C HIS A 134 9.29 -0.80 -1.25
N THR A 135 8.87 -1.19 -2.45
CA THR A 135 7.88 -0.47 -3.26
C THR A 135 6.80 -1.45 -3.66
N ASP A 136 5.56 -0.99 -3.62
CA ASP A 136 4.40 -1.78 -4.02
C ASP A 136 4.39 -2.03 -5.53
N LYS A 137 3.88 -3.21 -5.94
CA LYS A 137 3.87 -3.70 -7.34
C LYS A 137 2.45 -4.02 -7.83
N ASN A 138 1.49 -3.30 -7.28
CA ASN A 138 0.06 -3.38 -7.55
C ASN A 138 -0.44 -2.03 -8.07
N ILE A 139 -1.73 -1.97 -8.46
CA ILE A 139 -2.31 -0.78 -9.09
C ILE A 139 -2.52 0.32 -8.05
N LEU A 140 -3.18 -0.04 -6.95
CA LEU A 140 -3.51 0.85 -5.84
C LEU A 140 -3.34 0.12 -4.51
N THR A 141 -2.68 0.74 -3.55
CA THR A 141 -2.64 0.28 -2.15
C THR A 141 -3.39 1.27 -1.28
N THR A 142 -4.41 0.83 -0.55
CA THR A 142 -5.05 1.60 0.51
C THR A 142 -4.72 1.00 1.86
N LEU A 143 -4.17 1.78 2.78
CA LEU A 143 -3.80 1.29 4.11
C LEU A 143 -4.69 1.92 5.19
N CYS A 144 -5.11 1.11 6.16
CA CYS A 144 -5.77 1.52 7.39
C CYS A 144 -5.01 0.91 8.58
N GLN A 145 -4.66 1.72 9.59
CA GLN A 145 -3.89 1.26 10.74
C GLN A 145 -4.61 1.58 12.06
N ASN A 146 -4.21 0.87 13.13
CA ASN A 146 -4.58 1.24 14.49
C ASN A 146 -3.87 2.54 14.91
N GLN A 147 -3.99 2.95 16.18
CA GLN A 147 -3.42 4.22 16.66
C GLN A 147 -1.89 4.20 16.82
N ILE A 148 -1.21 3.20 16.26
CA ILE A 148 0.25 3.03 16.35
C ILE A 148 0.88 3.42 15.02
N ASP A 149 1.71 4.46 15.07
CA ASP A 149 2.48 4.93 13.92
C ASP A 149 3.68 4.01 13.63
N GLY A 150 4.35 4.25 12.51
CA GLY A 150 5.56 3.51 12.15
C GLY A 150 5.83 3.48 10.65
N LEU A 151 4.83 3.78 9.82
CA LEU A 151 5.01 3.92 8.38
C LEU A 151 5.87 5.14 8.06
N GLU A 152 6.91 4.91 7.27
CA GLU A 152 7.76 5.94 6.71
C GLU A 152 7.81 5.80 5.19
N VAL A 153 7.76 6.94 4.50
CA VAL A 153 7.87 7.01 3.04
C VAL A 153 9.07 7.86 2.68
N GLN A 154 9.86 7.39 1.72
CA GLN A 154 10.98 8.13 1.18
C GLN A 154 10.50 9.04 0.05
N ILE A 155 10.67 10.34 0.21
CA ILE A 155 10.35 11.31 -0.84
C ILE A 155 11.49 11.44 -1.85
N LYS A 156 11.26 12.17 -2.94
CA LYS A 156 12.23 12.34 -4.04
C LYS A 156 13.58 12.93 -3.60
N SER A 157 13.64 13.69 -2.51
CA SER A 157 14.90 14.20 -1.94
C SER A 157 15.75 13.11 -1.29
N GLY A 158 15.18 11.92 -1.05
CA GLY A 158 15.79 10.82 -0.31
C GLY A 158 15.47 10.81 1.19
N GLU A 159 14.81 11.86 1.68
CA GLU A 159 14.39 11.98 3.08
C GLU A 159 13.18 11.09 3.40
N TRP A 160 13.11 10.63 4.64
CA TRP A 160 12.02 9.79 5.14
C TRP A 160 11.01 10.62 5.92
N ILE A 161 9.73 10.50 5.55
CA ILE A 161 8.61 11.17 6.21
C ILE A 161 7.75 10.14 6.94
N LYS A 162 7.53 10.37 8.24
CA LYS A 162 6.53 9.63 9.02
C LYS A 162 5.13 10.04 8.58
N CYS A 163 4.24 9.07 8.45
CA CYS A 163 2.94 9.33 7.86
C CYS A 163 1.87 8.34 8.34
N LYS A 164 0.62 8.79 8.23
CA LYS A 164 -0.57 7.97 8.39
C LYS A 164 -1.04 7.48 7.01
N PRO A 165 -1.68 6.30 6.91
CA PRO A 165 -1.64 5.54 5.66
C PRO A 165 -2.80 5.89 4.71
N GLN A 166 -2.83 5.38 3.48
CA GLN A 166 -2.17 5.93 2.29
C GLN A 166 -2.81 5.37 1.01
N HIS A 167 -2.63 6.07 -0.12
CA HIS A 167 -2.92 5.58 -1.48
C HIS A 167 -1.64 5.65 -2.35
N GLN A 168 -1.18 4.54 -2.96
CA GLN A 168 -0.02 4.51 -3.89
C GLN A 168 -0.44 3.99 -5.28
N ILE A 169 -0.01 4.64 -6.38
CA ILE A 169 -0.44 4.28 -7.77
C ILE A 169 0.75 3.98 -8.69
N ALA A 170 0.76 2.82 -9.36
CA ALA A 170 1.86 2.39 -10.25
C ALA A 170 1.57 2.45 -11.77
N TRP A 171 0.35 2.77 -12.21
CA TRP A 171 -0.10 2.57 -13.61
C TRP A 171 0.34 3.65 -14.62
N THR A 172 0.99 4.73 -14.20
CA THR A 172 1.09 5.95 -15.01
C THR A 172 2.28 6.02 -15.99
N ASN A 173 2.79 4.88 -16.48
CA ASN A 173 3.96 4.81 -17.37
C ASN A 173 5.17 5.60 -16.82
N GLY A 174 5.43 5.48 -15.51
CA GLY A 174 6.53 6.17 -14.82
C GLY A 174 6.29 7.65 -14.50
N ARG A 175 5.12 8.22 -14.78
CA ARG A 175 4.79 9.62 -14.45
C ARG A 175 4.57 9.86 -12.95
N VAL A 176 4.04 8.85 -12.25
CA VAL A 176 3.91 8.81 -10.80
C VAL A 176 5.06 7.97 -10.27
N HIS A 177 5.86 8.57 -9.40
CA HIS A 177 6.92 7.87 -8.70
C HIS A 177 6.29 6.94 -7.66
N THR A 178 6.72 5.67 -7.62
CA THR A 178 6.36 4.75 -6.53
C THR A 178 7.41 4.90 -5.43
N PRO A 179 7.06 5.50 -4.28
CA PRO A 179 8.04 5.81 -3.27
C PRO A 179 8.41 4.55 -2.48
N ASN A 180 9.69 4.46 -2.13
CA ASN A 180 10.13 3.49 -1.15
C ASN A 180 9.41 3.75 0.16
N HIS A 181 8.97 2.68 0.82
CA HIS A 181 8.36 2.78 2.13
C HIS A 181 8.82 1.63 3.01
N ARG A 182 8.80 1.88 4.33
CA ARG A 182 9.20 0.94 5.36
C ARG A 182 8.34 1.13 6.60
N VAL A 183 8.39 0.18 7.52
CA VAL A 183 7.80 0.34 8.84
C VAL A 183 8.91 0.28 9.89
N MET A 184 9.05 1.35 10.65
CA MET A 184 9.95 1.47 11.79
C MET A 184 9.13 1.38 13.08
N MET A 185 9.48 0.43 13.95
CA MET A 185 8.79 0.16 15.21
C MET A 185 9.70 0.52 16.39
N SER A 186 9.12 1.10 17.44
CA SER A 186 9.78 1.32 18.74
C SER A 186 8.78 1.08 19.88
N GLY A 187 9.29 0.97 21.10
CA GLY A 187 8.50 0.69 22.28
C GLY A 187 7.93 -0.72 22.31
N ASN A 188 6.80 -0.87 23.02
CA ASN A 188 6.17 -2.15 23.30
C ASN A 188 4.85 -2.35 22.53
N GLU A 189 4.36 -1.30 21.89
CA GLU A 189 3.07 -1.30 21.21
C GLU A 189 3.13 -2.10 19.92
N THR A 190 2.04 -2.78 19.59
CA THR A 190 1.90 -3.54 18.35
C THR A 190 1.11 -2.73 17.34
N ARG A 191 1.70 -2.55 16.16
CA ARG A 191 1.04 -1.90 15.03
C ARG A 191 0.30 -2.95 14.20
N PHE A 192 -1.00 -2.74 14.04
CA PHE A 192 -1.84 -3.51 13.14
C PHE A 192 -2.21 -2.67 11.94
N THR A 193 -2.20 -3.28 10.76
CA THR A 193 -2.58 -2.62 9.51
C THR A 193 -3.41 -3.54 8.64
N ILE A 194 -4.47 -2.99 8.07
CA ILE A 194 -5.26 -3.59 7.00
C ILE A 194 -4.85 -2.88 5.73
N GLY A 195 -4.25 -3.60 4.79
CA GLY A 195 -3.97 -3.11 3.46
C GLY A 195 -4.95 -3.69 2.46
N LEU A 196 -5.63 -2.83 1.71
CA LEU A 196 -6.44 -3.19 0.55
C LEU A 196 -5.62 -2.93 -0.70
N PHE A 197 -5.35 -3.99 -1.45
CA PHE A 197 -4.52 -3.93 -2.64
C PHE A 197 -5.36 -4.26 -3.86
N THR A 198 -5.35 -3.36 -4.85
CA THR A 198 -5.94 -3.62 -6.17
C THR A 198 -4.86 -4.22 -7.06
N VAL A 199 -5.03 -5.47 -7.47
CA VAL A 199 -4.11 -6.17 -8.38
C VAL A 199 -4.83 -6.57 -9.66
N PRO A 200 -4.14 -6.59 -10.82
CA PRO A 200 -4.72 -7.17 -12.03
C PRO A 200 -5.02 -8.65 -11.84
N LYS A 201 -6.07 -9.15 -12.51
CA LYS A 201 -6.35 -10.59 -12.56
C LYS A 201 -5.17 -11.36 -13.17
N PRO A 202 -4.93 -12.63 -12.75
CA PRO A 202 -3.91 -13.46 -13.39
C PRO A 202 -4.08 -13.52 -14.91
N GLY A 203 -2.97 -13.39 -15.65
CA GLY A 203 -2.99 -13.36 -17.11
C GLY A 203 -3.42 -12.03 -17.73
N PHE A 204 -3.91 -11.06 -16.94
CA PHE A 204 -4.21 -9.72 -17.45
C PHE A 204 -2.92 -9.00 -17.87
N ILE A 205 -2.92 -8.46 -19.08
CA ILE A 205 -1.77 -7.74 -19.64
C ILE A 205 -1.86 -6.27 -19.20
N ILE A 206 -0.94 -5.85 -18.33
CA ILE A 206 -0.69 -4.45 -18.03
C ILE A 206 0.02 -3.83 -19.24
N LYS A 207 -0.51 -2.71 -19.74
CA LYS A 207 0.16 -1.84 -20.70
C LYS A 207 -0.08 -0.37 -20.34
N ALA A 208 0.83 0.50 -20.77
CA ALA A 208 0.63 1.94 -20.67
C ALA A 208 -0.61 2.34 -21.52
N PRO A 209 -1.48 3.23 -21.01
CA PRO A 209 -2.48 3.90 -21.83
C PRO A 209 -1.81 4.66 -22.97
N GLU A 210 -2.42 4.65 -24.15
CA GLU A 210 -1.87 5.29 -25.36
C GLU A 210 -1.72 6.80 -25.17
N GLU A 211 -2.65 7.42 -24.43
CA GLU A 211 -2.68 8.84 -24.08
C GLU A 211 -1.50 9.27 -23.21
N LEU A 212 -0.82 8.32 -22.55
CA LEU A 212 0.34 8.58 -21.70
C LEU A 212 1.68 8.35 -22.40
N VAL A 213 1.66 7.94 -23.68
CA VAL A 213 2.82 7.70 -24.53
C VAL A 213 2.88 8.80 -25.60
N THR A 214 3.89 9.66 -25.51
CA THR A 214 4.10 10.77 -26.47
C THR A 214 5.54 10.76 -26.98
N GLU A 215 5.87 11.65 -27.92
CA GLU A 215 7.26 11.82 -28.37
C GLU A 215 8.17 12.30 -27.23
N GLU A 216 7.67 13.17 -26.34
CA GLU A 216 8.41 13.66 -25.17
C GLU A 216 8.46 12.64 -24.03
N HIS A 217 7.49 11.72 -23.95
CA HIS A 217 7.43 10.65 -22.96
C HIS A 217 7.15 9.31 -23.62
N PRO A 218 8.16 8.71 -24.29
CA PRO A 218 7.97 7.48 -25.03
C PRO A 218 7.65 6.29 -24.11
N LEU A 219 7.22 5.19 -24.71
CA LEU A 219 6.88 3.98 -23.99
C LEU A 219 8.11 3.44 -23.23
N LEU A 220 8.02 3.36 -21.90
CA LEU A 220 9.15 2.93 -21.05
C LEU A 220 9.15 1.43 -20.77
N PHE A 221 7.97 0.80 -20.82
CA PHE A 221 7.77 -0.59 -20.42
C PHE A 221 6.96 -1.33 -21.47
N LYS A 222 7.38 -2.55 -21.82
CA LYS A 222 6.61 -3.42 -22.70
C LYS A 222 5.35 -3.92 -21.97
N PRO A 223 4.25 -4.23 -22.69
CA PRO A 223 3.11 -4.90 -22.08
C PRO A 223 3.53 -6.18 -21.36
N PHE A 224 3.03 -6.40 -20.14
CA PHE A 224 3.45 -7.53 -19.31
C PHE A 224 2.33 -8.06 -18.41
N VAL A 225 2.47 -9.30 -17.94
CA VAL A 225 1.59 -9.91 -16.94
C VAL A 225 2.19 -9.74 -15.55
N GLN A 226 1.42 -9.16 -14.63
CA GLN A 226 1.89 -8.83 -13.27
C GLN A 226 2.32 -10.08 -12.49
N SER A 227 1.58 -11.18 -12.57
CA SER A 227 1.91 -12.40 -11.84
C SER A 227 3.25 -13.01 -12.28
N GLU A 228 3.59 -12.91 -13.57
CA GLU A 228 4.88 -13.37 -14.09
C GLU A 228 6.02 -12.43 -13.66
N PHE A 229 5.78 -11.12 -13.65
CA PHE A 229 6.73 -10.15 -13.11
C PHE A 229 6.99 -10.38 -11.61
N MET A 230 5.96 -10.70 -10.82
CA MET A 230 6.12 -11.03 -9.40
C MET A 230 6.92 -12.31 -9.18
N LYS A 231 6.76 -13.33 -10.04
CA LYS A 231 7.60 -14.54 -10.01
C LYS A 231 9.06 -14.21 -10.33
N PHE A 232 9.30 -13.39 -11.34
CA PHE A 232 10.64 -12.90 -11.68
C PHE A 232 11.28 -12.20 -10.48
N LEU A 233 10.57 -11.27 -9.84
CA LEU A 233 11.04 -10.56 -8.64
C LEU A 233 11.43 -11.51 -7.52
N HIS A 234 10.57 -12.50 -7.24
CA HIS A 234 10.82 -13.48 -6.19
C HIS A 234 12.07 -14.32 -6.44
N SER A 235 12.42 -14.56 -7.71
CA SER A 235 13.61 -15.30 -8.13
C SER A 235 14.87 -14.44 -8.32
N SER A 236 14.74 -13.12 -8.31
CA SER A 236 15.82 -12.18 -8.62
C SER A 236 16.54 -11.68 -7.37
N GLU A 237 17.85 -11.46 -7.46
CA GLU A 237 18.65 -10.91 -6.35
C GLU A 237 18.47 -9.39 -6.18
N SER A 238 17.95 -8.68 -7.19
CA SER A 238 17.85 -7.22 -7.20
C SER A 238 16.45 -6.73 -7.57
N THR A 239 15.88 -5.91 -6.69
CA THR A 239 14.55 -5.29 -6.87
C THR A 239 14.62 -3.88 -7.46
N LYS A 240 15.82 -3.26 -7.50
CA LYS A 240 15.98 -1.88 -7.97
C LYS A 240 15.80 -1.83 -9.49
N ASN A 241 14.87 -1.00 -9.95
CA ASN A 241 14.48 -0.90 -11.36
C ASN A 241 14.05 -2.25 -11.98
N ALA A 242 13.59 -3.21 -11.19
CA ALA A 242 13.33 -4.56 -11.67
C ALA A 242 12.35 -4.64 -12.85
N LEU A 243 11.37 -3.73 -12.93
CA LEU A 243 10.46 -3.70 -14.09
C LEU A 243 11.19 -3.30 -15.39
N LYS A 244 12.20 -2.42 -15.32
CA LYS A 244 13.05 -2.09 -16.49
C LYS A 244 13.93 -3.27 -16.89
N VAL A 245 14.40 -4.07 -15.93
CA VAL A 245 15.19 -5.27 -16.19
C VAL A 245 14.33 -6.38 -16.80
N TYR A 246 13.07 -6.46 -16.38
CA TYR A 246 12.10 -7.45 -16.84
C TYR A 246 11.59 -7.16 -18.27
N CYS A 247 11.50 -5.89 -18.68
CA CYS A 247 11.02 -5.47 -20.00
C CYS A 247 12.14 -5.48 -21.05
#